data_AF-C5DVJ2-F1
#
_entry.id   AF-C5DVJ2-F1
#
_cell.length_a   1.000
_cell.length_b   1.000
_cell.length_c   1.000
_cell.angle_alpha   90.00
_cell.angle_beta   90.00
_cell.angle_gamma   90.00
#
_symmetry.space_group_name_H-M   'P 1'
#
loop_
_entity.id
_entity.type
_entity.pdbx_description
1 polymer ?
#
loop_
_entity_poly.entity_id
_entity_poly.type
_entity_poly.pdbx_seq_one_letter_code
_entity_poly.pdbx_strand_id
1 'polypeptide(L)'
;MSNSWSELLKENDRNETTWKRTVVICSPTIETLRSFEKTFLPSNCGLSNQSMHSIGFGFDSLRDGIMGNTLVNCELYSVLFPLQETSLECLKSFVDVKSSTIKWWFLLDWSLNDQKFWLAKLIKSLETLKAANVNLTAGSITISCLNTDHIYAKQKNTTTWHSNHVEFLQQSLRSFSFLEKCSLVYSDPNDSTRSGTQLFGQLIADNYREIQADFASATKILIPYGSDTPGLIKTLDESFEPLQVLEQIFITQRFEEFIPGEKLEGDQEKEEEEEDDEDVHYDIDHPYSVDIQQELSNLYEKGKQRFTINTV
;
A
#
# COMPACT_ATOMS: atom_id res chain seq x y z
N MET A 1 43.45 12.90 -30.30
CA MET A 1 42.40 13.21 -31.30
C MET A 1 41.07 12.89 -30.63
N SER A 2 40.26 13.90 -30.28
CA SER A 2 38.93 13.66 -29.70
C SER A 2 38.05 13.05 -30.78
N ASN A 3 37.34 11.98 -30.45
CA ASN A 3 36.47 11.33 -31.42
C ASN A 3 35.15 12.13 -31.45
N SER A 4 34.65 12.46 -32.64
CA SER A 4 33.41 13.24 -32.83
C SER A 4 32.19 12.56 -32.19
N TRP A 5 32.24 11.22 -32.03
CA TRP A 5 31.24 10.43 -31.31
C TRP A 5 31.19 10.73 -29.80
N SER A 6 32.31 11.06 -29.18
CA SER A 6 32.46 11.34 -27.75
C SER A 6 32.07 12.77 -27.44
N GLU A 7 32.16 13.66 -28.43
CA GLU A 7 31.58 14.99 -28.36
C GLU A 7 30.05 14.91 -28.53
N LEU A 8 29.54 14.13 -29.50
CA LEU A 8 28.10 13.88 -29.67
C LEU A 8 27.45 13.19 -28.46
N LEU A 9 28.12 12.21 -27.85
CA LEU A 9 27.65 11.55 -26.63
C LEU A 9 27.64 12.51 -25.44
N LYS A 10 28.68 13.35 -25.29
CA LYS A 10 28.71 14.41 -24.26
C LYS A 10 27.68 15.50 -24.49
N GLU A 11 27.35 15.78 -25.75
CA GLU A 11 26.33 16.76 -26.13
C GLU A 11 24.91 16.20 -25.92
N ASN A 12 24.72 14.89 -26.13
CA ASN A 12 23.49 14.18 -25.78
C ASN A 12 23.31 14.07 -24.25
N ASP A 13 24.36 13.72 -23.50
CA ASP A 13 24.35 13.70 -22.02
C ASP A 13 24.10 15.09 -21.42
N ARG A 14 24.55 16.16 -22.09
CA ARG A 14 24.26 17.55 -21.70
C ARG A 14 22.82 17.98 -22.00
N ASN A 15 22.16 17.31 -22.94
CA ASN A 15 20.77 17.57 -23.34
C ASN A 15 19.77 16.68 -22.59
N GLU A 16 20.20 15.71 -21.79
CA GLU A 16 19.34 14.99 -20.86
C GLU A 16 18.98 15.87 -19.66
N THR A 17 18.09 16.84 -19.89
CA THR A 17 17.43 17.60 -18.81
C THR A 17 16.33 16.78 -18.10
N THR A 18 16.14 15.52 -18.48
CA THR A 18 15.14 14.61 -17.94
C THR A 18 15.55 14.09 -16.57
N TRP A 19 14.80 14.46 -15.53
CA TRP A 19 14.99 13.89 -14.19
C TRP A 19 14.63 12.41 -14.20
N LYS A 20 15.56 11.58 -13.73
CA LYS A 20 15.31 10.15 -13.50
C LYS A 20 14.86 9.93 -12.06
N ARG A 21 13.69 9.33 -11.88
CA ARG A 21 13.13 8.92 -10.58
C ARG A 21 12.94 7.41 -10.56
N THR A 22 13.05 6.83 -9.38
CA THR A 22 12.65 5.43 -9.15
C THR A 22 11.44 5.44 -8.25
N VAL A 23 10.39 4.72 -8.62
CA VAL A 23 9.17 4.62 -7.83
C VAL A 23 8.97 3.16 -7.44
N VAL A 24 8.80 2.90 -6.14
CA VAL A 24 8.52 1.57 -5.61
C VAL A 24 7.12 1.55 -5.04
N ILE A 25 6.25 0.74 -5.64
CA ILE A 25 4.83 0.64 -5.33
C ILE A 25 4.60 -0.64 -4.53
N CYS A 26 4.27 -0.49 -3.26
CA CYS A 26 3.91 -1.58 -2.37
C CYS A 26 2.40 -1.79 -2.45
N SER A 27 1.96 -2.92 -3.01
CA SER A 27 0.54 -3.24 -3.23
C SER A 27 0.11 -4.51 -2.48
N PRO A 28 -1.08 -4.54 -1.84
CA PRO A 28 -1.56 -5.74 -1.13
C PRO A 28 -1.96 -6.85 -2.09
N THR A 29 -2.54 -6.51 -3.25
CA THR A 29 -2.99 -7.47 -4.27
C THR A 29 -2.64 -6.98 -5.67
N ILE A 30 -2.76 -7.87 -6.65
CA ILE A 30 -2.55 -7.50 -8.05
C ILE A 30 -3.69 -6.62 -8.55
N GLU A 31 -4.92 -6.83 -8.07
CA GLU A 31 -6.09 -6.02 -8.39
C GLU A 31 -5.93 -4.58 -7.91
N THR A 32 -5.47 -4.38 -6.67
CA THR A 32 -5.15 -3.05 -6.12
C THR A 32 -4.08 -2.36 -6.97
N LEU A 33 -3.06 -3.11 -7.42
CA LEU A 33 -2.03 -2.57 -8.31
C LEU A 33 -2.62 -2.15 -9.66
N ARG A 34 -3.52 -2.95 -10.25
CA ARG A 34 -4.21 -2.57 -11.51
C ARG A 34 -5.11 -1.36 -11.33
N SER A 35 -5.75 -1.18 -10.18
CA SER A 35 -6.48 0.05 -9.86
C SER A 35 -5.54 1.26 -9.81
N PHE A 36 -4.37 1.12 -9.17
CA PHE A 36 -3.36 2.17 -9.16
C PHE A 36 -2.91 2.55 -10.58
N GLU A 37 -2.58 1.57 -11.42
CA GLU A 37 -2.14 1.81 -12.80
C GLU A 37 -3.19 2.59 -13.60
N LYS A 38 -4.46 2.18 -13.52
CA LYS A 38 -5.56 2.85 -14.22
C LYS A 38 -5.77 4.31 -13.76
N THR A 39 -5.54 4.57 -12.48
CA THR A 39 -5.77 5.90 -11.89
C THR A 39 -4.59 6.84 -12.11
N PHE A 40 -3.37 6.37 -11.88
CA PHE A 40 -2.20 7.22 -11.73
C PHE A 40 -1.22 7.10 -12.90
N LEU A 41 -1.30 6.05 -13.73
CA LEU A 41 -0.42 5.88 -14.87
C LEU A 41 -1.16 6.17 -16.19
N PRO A 42 -0.45 6.59 -17.25
CA PRO A 42 -0.98 6.66 -18.60
C PRO A 42 -1.46 5.28 -19.08
N SER A 43 -2.46 5.24 -19.96
CA SER A 43 -3.09 3.98 -20.40
C SER A 43 -2.16 2.99 -21.12
N ASN A 44 -0.98 3.44 -21.56
CA ASN A 44 0.05 2.62 -22.19
C ASN A 44 1.18 2.21 -21.24
N CYS A 45 1.12 2.60 -19.96
CA CYS A 45 2.06 2.23 -18.94
C CYS A 45 1.43 1.21 -17.97
N GLY A 46 2.19 0.16 -17.64
CA GLY A 46 1.80 -0.85 -16.67
C GLY A 46 3.00 -1.67 -16.24
N LEU A 47 2.89 -2.28 -15.08
CA LEU A 47 3.90 -3.17 -14.52
C LEU A 47 3.69 -4.60 -15.03
N SER A 48 4.80 -5.26 -15.35
CA SER A 48 4.84 -6.57 -15.99
C SER A 48 4.41 -7.74 -15.11
N ASN A 49 4.29 -7.58 -13.80
CA ASN A 49 4.03 -8.69 -12.88
C ASN A 49 2.61 -9.24 -13.04
N GLN A 50 2.47 -10.57 -12.97
CA GLN A 50 1.15 -11.24 -12.99
C GLN A 50 0.64 -11.55 -11.58
N SER A 51 1.51 -11.48 -10.57
CA SER A 51 1.19 -11.67 -9.16
C SER A 51 2.01 -10.72 -8.29
N MET A 52 1.64 -10.56 -7.01
CA MET A 52 2.43 -9.78 -6.06
C MET A 52 3.62 -10.53 -5.45
N HIS A 53 3.77 -11.83 -5.73
CA HIS A 53 4.92 -12.63 -5.26
C HIS A 53 6.18 -12.41 -6.10
N SER A 54 6.07 -11.70 -7.22
CA SER A 54 7.18 -11.33 -8.09
C SER A 54 7.31 -9.82 -8.15
N ILE A 55 8.55 -9.31 -8.20
CA ILE A 55 8.80 -7.89 -8.47
C ILE A 55 8.28 -7.54 -9.86
N GLY A 56 7.36 -6.57 -9.95
CA GLY A 56 6.99 -5.99 -11.23
C GLY A 56 7.93 -4.89 -11.65
N PHE A 57 8.08 -4.71 -12.96
CA PHE A 57 8.88 -3.63 -13.54
C PHE A 57 8.09 -2.93 -14.65
N GLY A 58 8.26 -1.61 -14.72
CA GLY A 58 7.71 -0.75 -15.75
C GLY A 58 8.58 0.50 -15.93
N PHE A 59 8.34 1.22 -17.01
CA PHE A 59 8.99 2.49 -17.28
C PHE A 59 7.95 3.48 -17.82
N ASP A 60 8.08 4.74 -17.41
CA ASP A 60 7.22 5.81 -17.93
C ASP A 60 7.94 7.15 -18.00
N SER A 61 7.41 8.04 -18.83
CA SER A 61 7.85 9.42 -18.95
C SER A 61 6.68 10.35 -18.68
N LEU A 62 6.66 10.94 -17.49
CA LEU A 62 5.55 11.74 -16.98
C LEU A 62 5.88 13.21 -17.04
N ARG A 63 4.85 14.05 -17.06
CA ARG A 63 5.00 15.49 -16.94
C ARG A 63 4.92 15.88 -15.48
N ASP A 64 5.83 16.75 -15.04
CA ASP A 64 5.92 17.26 -13.66
C ASP A 64 4.70 18.12 -13.23
N GLY A 65 3.80 18.43 -14.16
CA GLY A 65 2.55 19.15 -13.92
C GLY A 65 2.70 20.64 -13.61
N ILE A 66 3.91 21.22 -13.77
CA ILE A 66 4.19 22.66 -13.62
C ILE A 66 4.10 23.35 -15.00
N MET A 67 3.91 24.67 -15.02
CA MET A 67 3.93 25.55 -16.21
C MET A 67 5.17 25.43 -17.14
N GLY A 68 6.09 24.50 -16.90
CA GLY A 68 7.22 24.12 -17.77
C GLY A 68 7.17 22.68 -18.33
N ASN A 69 6.18 21.86 -17.94
CA ASN A 69 5.89 20.54 -18.50
C ASN A 69 7.12 19.61 -18.67
N THR A 70 8.04 19.66 -17.70
CA THR A 70 9.29 18.91 -17.76
C THR A 70 8.98 17.41 -17.73
N LEU A 71 9.67 16.66 -18.58
CA LEU A 71 9.56 15.21 -18.59
C LEU A 71 10.39 14.64 -17.44
N VAL A 72 9.73 13.87 -16.58
CA VAL A 72 10.31 13.05 -15.53
C VAL A 72 10.25 11.61 -16.02
N ASN A 73 11.43 11.02 -16.27
CA ASN A 73 11.55 9.61 -16.58
C ASN A 73 11.52 8.83 -15.27
N CYS A 74 10.66 7.83 -15.17
CA CYS A 74 10.52 7.03 -13.97
C CYS A 74 10.61 5.54 -14.27
N GLU A 75 11.43 4.86 -13.46
CA GLU A 75 11.44 3.40 -13.36
C GLU A 75 10.46 3.01 -12.26
N LEU A 76 9.52 2.14 -12.59
CA LEU A 76 8.47 1.69 -11.69
C LEU A 76 8.79 0.26 -11.25
N TYR A 77 8.75 0.01 -9.96
CA TYR A 77 8.87 -1.32 -9.37
C TYR A 77 7.64 -1.58 -8.51
N SER A 78 7.14 -2.82 -8.52
CA SER A 78 6.07 -3.22 -7.60
C SER A 78 6.50 -4.38 -6.70
N VAL A 79 6.09 -4.30 -5.44
CA VAL A 79 6.38 -5.30 -4.39
C VAL A 79 5.15 -5.50 -3.52
N LEU A 80 5.09 -6.62 -2.78
CA LEU A 80 4.00 -6.93 -1.87
C LEU A 80 3.92 -5.93 -0.70
N PHE A 81 2.71 -5.54 -0.33
CA PHE A 81 2.38 -4.82 0.91
C PHE A 81 1.68 -5.76 1.91
N PRO A 82 2.04 -5.75 3.22
CA PRO A 82 3.11 -4.98 3.85
C PRO A 82 4.51 -5.36 3.33
N LEU A 83 5.43 -4.40 3.33
CA LEU A 83 6.77 -4.60 2.81
C LEU A 83 7.54 -5.59 3.68
N GLN A 84 8.02 -6.66 3.05
CA GLN A 84 8.83 -7.71 3.69
C GLN A 84 10.32 -7.52 3.39
N GLU A 85 11.18 -7.93 4.33
CA GLU A 85 12.64 -7.89 4.18
C GLU A 85 13.13 -8.62 2.91
N THR A 86 12.54 -9.78 2.63
CA THR A 86 12.83 -10.59 1.44
C THR A 86 12.53 -9.85 0.14
N SER A 87 11.41 -9.12 0.09
CA SER A 87 11.04 -8.30 -1.08
C SER A 87 12.03 -7.17 -1.28
N LEU A 88 12.47 -6.54 -0.19
CA LEU A 88 13.45 -5.46 -0.22
C LEU A 88 14.86 -5.97 -0.60
N GLU A 89 15.24 -7.16 -0.15
CA GLU A 89 16.49 -7.81 -0.55
C GLU A 89 16.52 -8.10 -2.05
N CYS A 90 15.44 -8.66 -2.60
CA CYS A 90 15.31 -8.85 -4.04
C CYS A 90 15.41 -7.52 -4.80
N LEU A 91 14.76 -6.45 -4.30
CA LEU A 91 14.78 -5.13 -4.94
C LEU A 91 16.18 -4.51 -5.01
N LYS A 92 17.05 -4.77 -4.01
CA LYS A 92 18.46 -4.30 -4.01
C LYS A 92 19.26 -4.77 -5.22
N SER A 93 18.84 -5.85 -5.89
CA SER A 93 19.49 -6.33 -7.11
C SER A 93 19.22 -5.43 -8.32
N PHE A 94 18.17 -4.61 -8.28
CA PHE A 94 17.71 -3.78 -9.39
C PHE A 94 17.86 -2.28 -9.10
N VAL A 95 17.78 -1.88 -7.83
CA VAL A 95 17.75 -0.49 -7.41
C VAL A 95 18.75 -0.26 -6.29
N ASP A 96 19.50 0.85 -6.35
CA ASP A 96 20.23 1.33 -5.18
C ASP A 96 19.23 1.87 -4.14
N VAL A 97 18.78 1.00 -3.24
CA VAL A 97 17.81 1.33 -2.19
C VAL A 97 18.27 2.43 -1.23
N LYS A 98 19.56 2.81 -1.25
CA LYS A 98 20.08 3.92 -0.45
C LYS A 98 19.97 5.27 -1.17
N SER A 99 19.57 5.26 -2.44
CA SER A 99 19.35 6.48 -3.20
C SER A 99 18.21 7.30 -2.60
N SER A 100 18.46 8.60 -2.40
CA SER A 100 17.43 9.56 -1.97
C SER A 100 16.42 9.92 -3.06
N THR A 101 16.58 9.38 -4.28
CA THR A 101 15.69 9.64 -5.42
C THR A 101 14.52 8.66 -5.52
N ILE A 102 14.46 7.67 -4.62
CA ILE A 102 13.37 6.69 -4.59
C ILE A 102 12.10 7.33 -3.98
N LYS A 103 10.97 7.12 -4.66
CA LYS A 103 9.63 7.45 -4.18
C LYS A 103 8.89 6.17 -3.81
N TRP A 104 8.52 6.04 -2.54
CA TRP A 104 7.79 4.90 -2.02
C TRP A 104 6.30 5.19 -2.04
N TRP A 105 5.52 4.27 -2.61
CA TRP A 105 4.07 4.35 -2.68
C TRP A 105 3.47 3.17 -1.96
N PHE A 106 2.78 3.41 -0.85
CA PHE A 106 2.06 2.37 -0.12
C PHE A 106 0.58 2.42 -0.48
N LEU A 107 0.08 1.35 -1.09
CA LEU A 107 -1.30 1.26 -1.51
C LEU A 107 -2.16 0.63 -0.42
N LEU A 108 -3.25 1.31 -0.08
CA LEU A 108 -4.35 0.83 0.75
C LEU A 108 -5.60 0.76 -0.12
N ASP A 109 -6.51 -0.18 0.15
CA ASP A 109 -7.65 -0.43 -0.73
C ASP A 109 -8.96 -0.54 0.05
N TRP A 110 -9.84 0.44 -0.13
CA TRP A 110 -11.14 0.46 0.53
C TRP A 110 -12.10 -0.64 0.06
N SER A 111 -11.81 -1.33 -1.04
CA SER A 111 -12.60 -2.49 -1.47
C SER A 111 -12.30 -3.76 -0.65
N LEU A 112 -11.11 -3.83 -0.02
CA LEU A 112 -10.72 -4.93 0.85
C LEU A 112 -11.33 -4.78 2.25
N ASN A 113 -11.26 -5.82 3.08
CA ASN A 113 -11.77 -5.82 4.46
C ASN A 113 -10.63 -5.86 5.49
N ASP A 114 -9.54 -5.13 5.24
CA ASP A 114 -8.34 -5.13 6.09
C ASP A 114 -8.01 -3.76 6.70
N GLN A 115 -8.95 -2.81 6.65
CA GLN A 115 -8.81 -1.44 7.17
C GLN A 115 -8.27 -1.41 8.61
N LYS A 116 -8.76 -2.35 9.43
CA LYS A 116 -8.36 -2.56 10.82
C LYS A 116 -6.83 -2.66 10.99
N PHE A 117 -6.12 -3.23 10.02
CA PHE A 117 -4.69 -3.50 10.11
C PHE A 117 -3.81 -2.51 9.32
N TRP A 118 -4.39 -1.48 8.70
CA TRP A 118 -3.65 -0.58 7.83
C TRP A 118 -2.50 0.13 8.55
N LEU A 119 -2.74 0.62 9.77
CA LEU A 119 -1.73 1.35 10.53
C LEU A 119 -0.56 0.44 10.91
N ALA A 120 -0.84 -0.76 11.43
CA ALA A 120 0.18 -1.76 11.75
C ALA A 120 1.00 -2.17 10.50
N LYS A 121 0.35 -2.41 9.36
CA LYS A 121 1.02 -2.76 8.10
C LYS A 121 1.93 -1.64 7.57
N LEU A 122 1.49 -0.38 7.69
CA LEU A 122 2.29 0.79 7.31
C LEU A 122 3.52 0.92 8.21
N ILE A 123 3.34 0.86 9.53
CA ILE A 123 4.43 0.96 10.51
C ILE A 123 5.47 -0.14 10.26
N LYS A 124 5.03 -1.39 10.16
CA LYS A 124 5.90 -2.54 9.83
C LYS A 124 6.69 -2.31 8.54
N SER A 125 6.05 -1.75 7.51
CA SER A 125 6.72 -1.46 6.24
C SER A 125 7.79 -0.38 6.38
N LEU A 126 7.54 0.67 7.17
CA LEU A 126 8.53 1.71 7.45
C LEU A 126 9.68 1.21 8.33
N GLU A 127 9.40 0.35 9.30
CA GLU A 127 10.41 -0.33 10.10
C GLU A 127 11.33 -1.18 9.22
N THR A 128 10.79 -1.96 8.29
CA THR A 128 11.56 -2.71 7.29
C THR A 128 12.49 -1.81 6.48
N LEU A 129 12.02 -0.64 6.04
CA LEU A 129 12.84 0.35 5.32
C LEU A 129 13.95 0.93 6.20
N LYS A 130 13.61 1.31 7.43
CA LYS A 130 14.57 1.86 8.42
C LYS A 130 15.65 0.82 8.76
N ALA A 131 15.29 -0.43 9.01
CA ALA A 131 16.22 -1.53 9.29
C ALA A 131 17.19 -1.80 8.12
N ALA A 132 16.71 -1.65 6.88
CA ALA A 132 17.56 -1.77 5.69
C ALA A 132 18.42 -0.53 5.39
N ASN A 133 18.37 0.50 6.25
CA ASN A 133 19.05 1.78 6.06
C ASN A 133 18.70 2.47 4.73
N VAL A 134 17.43 2.38 4.32
CA VAL A 134 16.90 3.15 3.18
C VAL A 134 16.91 4.63 3.52
N ASN A 135 17.34 5.48 2.58
CA ASN A 135 17.39 6.92 2.79
C ASN A 135 16.00 7.55 2.54
N LEU A 136 15.21 7.66 3.61
CA LEU A 136 13.88 8.26 3.58
C LEU A 136 13.99 9.77 3.78
N THR A 137 13.80 10.52 2.69
CA THR A 137 13.68 11.98 2.75
C THR A 137 12.22 12.39 2.97
N ALA A 138 12.01 13.58 3.51
CA ALA A 138 10.66 14.09 3.72
C ALA A 138 9.91 14.21 2.37
N GLY A 139 8.68 13.70 2.31
CA GLY A 139 7.90 13.59 1.06
C GLY A 139 8.26 12.40 0.18
N SER A 140 9.32 11.63 0.47
CA SER A 140 9.67 10.44 -0.33
C SER A 140 8.62 9.32 -0.27
N ILE A 141 7.74 9.34 0.74
CA ILE A 141 6.66 8.37 0.90
C ILE A 141 5.31 9.01 0.57
N THR A 142 4.50 8.29 -0.19
CA THR A 142 3.09 8.57 -0.45
C THR A 142 2.25 7.37 -0.03
N ILE A 143 1.20 7.62 0.74
CA ILE A 143 0.16 6.64 1.06
C ILE A 143 -1.02 6.92 0.14
N SER A 144 -1.43 5.92 -0.64
CA SER A 144 -2.53 6.04 -1.59
C SER A 144 -3.66 5.10 -1.20
N CYS A 145 -4.78 5.66 -0.75
CA CYS A 145 -6.02 4.95 -0.49
C CYS A 145 -6.83 4.89 -1.78
N LEU A 146 -6.99 3.71 -2.36
CA LEU A 146 -7.69 3.47 -3.61
C LEU A 146 -9.13 3.02 -3.37
N ASN A 147 -9.94 3.12 -4.44
CA ASN A 147 -11.33 2.66 -4.47
C ASN A 147 -12.17 3.27 -3.33
N THR A 148 -11.95 4.57 -3.05
CA THR A 148 -12.54 5.25 -1.88
C THR A 148 -14.05 5.45 -2.00
N ASP A 149 -14.64 5.25 -3.18
CA ASP A 149 -16.08 5.15 -3.39
C ASP A 149 -16.72 4.01 -2.57
N HIS A 150 -15.94 2.97 -2.24
CA HIS A 150 -16.36 1.90 -1.33
C HIS A 150 -16.62 2.36 0.11
N ILE A 151 -16.14 3.54 0.53
CA ILE A 151 -16.49 4.13 1.84
C ILE A 151 -18.01 4.23 1.97
N TYR A 152 -18.68 4.80 0.96
CA TYR A 152 -20.13 4.95 0.96
C TYR A 152 -20.84 3.60 0.86
N ALA A 153 -20.31 2.65 0.09
CA ALA A 153 -20.85 1.30 0.00
C ALA A 153 -20.82 0.60 1.36
N LYS A 154 -19.72 0.70 2.11
CA LYS A 154 -19.59 0.14 3.47
C LYS A 154 -20.57 0.78 4.44
N GLN A 155 -20.68 2.12 4.44
CA GLN A 155 -21.63 2.83 5.32
C GLN A 155 -23.10 2.54 5.02
N LYS A 156 -23.46 2.30 3.74
CA LYS A 156 -24.84 2.06 3.33
C LYS A 156 -25.26 0.59 3.47
N ASN A 157 -24.36 -0.33 3.15
CA ASN A 157 -24.69 -1.75 3.01
C ASN A 157 -24.33 -2.59 4.24
N THR A 158 -23.63 -2.01 5.23
CA THR A 158 -23.27 -2.70 6.48
C THR A 158 -23.78 -1.90 7.67
N THR A 159 -24.13 -2.59 8.75
CA THR A 159 -24.40 -1.96 10.05
C THR A 159 -23.13 -1.71 10.86
N THR A 160 -21.97 -2.16 10.37
CA THR A 160 -20.69 -2.10 11.08
C THR A 160 -19.94 -0.80 10.81
N TRP A 161 -20.07 -0.22 9.62
CA TRP A 161 -19.42 1.03 9.28
C TRP A 161 -20.31 2.25 9.52
N HIS A 162 -19.74 3.25 10.17
CA HIS A 162 -20.38 4.52 10.53
C HIS A 162 -19.44 5.67 10.17
N SER A 163 -19.95 6.91 10.13
CA SER A 163 -19.16 8.10 9.78
C SER A 163 -17.97 8.31 10.71
N ASN A 164 -18.16 8.13 12.01
CA ASN A 164 -17.10 8.24 13.01
C ASN A 164 -15.94 7.23 12.78
N HIS A 165 -16.22 6.00 12.30
CA HIS A 165 -15.17 5.04 11.94
C HIS A 165 -14.30 5.56 10.79
N VAL A 166 -14.93 6.19 9.79
CA VAL A 166 -14.22 6.76 8.63
C VAL A 166 -13.41 7.99 9.04
N GLU A 167 -14.00 8.89 9.84
CA GLU A 167 -13.34 10.10 10.35
C GLU A 167 -12.14 9.74 11.24
N PHE A 168 -12.29 8.78 12.15
CA PHE A 168 -11.20 8.31 13.00
C PHE A 168 -10.08 7.64 12.20
N LEU A 169 -10.41 6.81 11.22
CA LEU A 169 -9.42 6.22 10.31
C LEU A 169 -8.66 7.33 9.56
N GLN A 170 -9.39 8.32 9.03
CA GLN A 170 -8.81 9.47 8.36
C GLN A 170 -7.89 10.27 9.30
N GLN A 171 -8.30 10.60 10.52
CA GLN A 171 -7.45 11.30 11.49
C GLN A 171 -6.19 10.49 11.82
N SER A 172 -6.31 9.16 11.91
CA SER A 172 -5.19 8.26 12.16
C SER A 172 -4.19 8.25 11.01
N LEU A 173 -4.65 8.08 9.77
CA LEU A 173 -3.77 8.12 8.58
C LEU A 173 -3.15 9.50 8.36
N ARG A 174 -3.92 10.58 8.57
CA ARG A 174 -3.40 11.97 8.51
C ARG A 174 -2.29 12.21 9.51
N SER A 175 -2.48 11.74 10.75
CA SER A 175 -1.48 11.85 11.81
C SER A 175 -0.24 11.03 11.50
N PHE A 176 -0.41 9.80 10.99
CA PHE A 176 0.70 8.98 10.52
C PHE A 176 1.49 9.71 9.43
N SER A 177 0.81 10.25 8.41
CA SER A 177 1.45 11.00 7.33
C SER A 177 2.16 12.27 7.82
N PHE A 178 1.59 12.97 8.81
CA PHE A 178 2.22 14.13 9.44
C PHE A 178 3.52 13.73 10.17
N LEU A 179 3.47 12.70 11.02
CA LEU A 179 4.61 12.26 11.82
C LEU A 179 5.74 11.67 10.98
N GLU A 180 5.42 10.83 10.00
CA GLU A 180 6.38 10.18 9.11
C GLU A 180 6.69 11.02 7.85
N LYS A 181 6.24 12.28 7.80
CA LYS A 181 6.55 13.24 6.72
C LYS A 181 6.19 12.71 5.33
N CYS A 182 5.03 12.08 5.21
CA CYS A 182 4.50 11.48 4.00
C CYS A 182 3.43 12.37 3.34
N SER A 183 3.07 12.05 2.10
CA SER A 183 1.81 12.53 1.49
C SER A 183 0.70 11.49 1.65
N LEU A 184 -0.56 11.93 1.73
CA LEU A 184 -1.75 11.06 1.76
C LEU A 184 -2.68 11.41 0.60
N VAL A 185 -3.08 10.41 -0.17
CA VAL A 185 -3.97 10.57 -1.32
C VAL A 185 -5.11 9.59 -1.22
N TYR A 186 -6.34 10.07 -1.37
CA TYR A 186 -7.55 9.27 -1.53
C TYR A 186 -7.99 9.39 -2.98
N SER A 187 -8.16 8.25 -3.64
CA SER A 187 -8.55 8.16 -5.03
C SER A 187 -9.93 7.51 -5.16
N ASP A 188 -10.88 8.34 -5.54
CA ASP A 188 -12.20 7.91 -6.00
C ASP A 188 -12.09 7.63 -7.52
N PRO A 189 -12.32 6.39 -7.98
CA PRO A 189 -12.24 6.03 -9.40
C PRO A 189 -13.27 6.78 -10.27
N ASN A 190 -14.30 7.37 -9.65
CA ASN A 190 -15.33 8.15 -10.32
C ASN A 190 -15.04 9.66 -10.31
N ASP A 191 -13.90 10.09 -9.76
CA ASP A 191 -13.54 11.51 -9.73
C ASP A 191 -13.02 12.01 -11.08
N SER A 192 -13.88 12.70 -11.82
CA SER A 192 -13.50 13.35 -13.08
C SER A 192 -12.85 14.73 -12.90
N THR A 193 -12.80 15.25 -11.68
CA THR A 193 -12.34 16.64 -11.43
C THR A 193 -10.83 16.77 -11.32
N ARG A 194 -10.13 15.67 -11.03
CA ARG A 194 -8.67 15.64 -10.83
C ARG A 194 -8.04 14.55 -11.69
N SER A 195 -7.00 14.88 -12.44
CA SER A 195 -6.20 13.88 -13.16
C SER A 195 -5.25 13.18 -12.19
N GLY A 196 -5.46 11.88 -11.96
CA GLY A 196 -4.54 11.06 -11.16
C GLY A 196 -3.13 11.02 -11.74
N THR A 197 -2.99 10.90 -13.06
CA THR A 197 -1.68 10.93 -13.75
C THR A 197 -0.92 12.24 -13.54
N GLN A 198 -1.60 13.38 -13.59
CA GLN A 198 -0.96 14.67 -13.31
C GLN A 198 -0.51 14.76 -11.85
N LEU A 199 -1.37 14.33 -10.91
CA LEU A 199 -1.03 14.30 -9.49
C LEU A 199 0.16 13.39 -9.21
N PHE A 200 0.21 12.21 -9.84
CA PHE A 200 1.34 11.29 -9.74
C PHE A 200 2.64 11.97 -10.18
N GLY A 201 2.63 12.62 -11.35
CA GLY A 201 3.75 13.41 -11.87
C GLY A 201 4.23 14.52 -10.92
N GLN A 202 3.31 15.28 -10.32
CA GLN A 202 3.63 16.34 -9.35
C GLN A 202 4.27 15.78 -8.08
N LEU A 203 3.77 14.65 -7.56
CA LEU A 203 4.28 14.03 -6.34
C LEU A 203 5.68 13.43 -6.53
N ILE A 204 5.96 12.76 -7.66
CA ILE A 204 7.29 12.20 -7.93
C ILE A 204 8.35 13.27 -8.22
N ALA A 205 7.91 14.44 -8.68
CA ALA A 205 8.75 15.61 -8.97
C ALA A 205 9.02 16.50 -7.74
N ASP A 206 8.52 16.14 -6.55
CA ASP A 206 8.66 16.93 -5.32
C ASP A 206 7.93 18.30 -5.35
N ASN A 207 6.93 18.46 -6.21
CA ASN A 207 6.24 19.73 -6.45
C ASN A 207 5.10 20.02 -5.46
N TYR A 208 5.28 19.68 -4.18
CA TYR A 208 4.21 19.70 -3.17
C TYR A 208 3.53 21.06 -2.99
N ARG A 209 4.24 22.18 -3.24
CA ARG A 209 3.71 23.54 -3.09
C ARG A 209 2.64 23.91 -4.12
N GLU A 210 2.68 23.26 -5.28
CA GLU A 210 1.73 23.48 -6.38
C GLU A 210 0.49 22.59 -6.25
N ILE A 211 0.50 21.64 -5.31
CA ILE A 211 -0.61 20.73 -5.08
C ILE A 211 -1.54 21.37 -4.05
N GLN A 212 -2.77 21.66 -4.46
CA GLN A 212 -3.80 22.16 -3.56
C GLN A 212 -4.30 21.03 -2.65
N ALA A 213 -4.11 21.19 -1.33
CA ALA A 213 -4.63 20.25 -0.35
C ALA A 213 -6.16 20.26 -0.32
N ASP A 214 -6.75 19.09 -0.10
CA ASP A 214 -8.19 18.87 0.05
C ASP A 214 -8.45 18.02 1.29
N PHE A 215 -9.20 18.59 2.23
CA PHE A 215 -9.57 17.95 3.49
C PHE A 215 -11.09 17.70 3.59
N ALA A 216 -11.87 18.17 2.61
CA ALA A 216 -13.31 18.33 2.75
C ALA A 216 -14.09 17.05 2.41
N SER A 217 -13.69 16.35 1.36
CA SER A 217 -14.38 15.15 0.90
C SER A 217 -13.71 13.89 1.42
N ALA A 218 -14.44 13.09 2.20
CA ALA A 218 -13.95 11.83 2.78
C ALA A 218 -13.42 10.84 1.73
N THR A 219 -13.86 10.91 0.47
CA THR A 219 -13.38 10.05 -0.62
C THR A 219 -12.27 10.66 -1.47
N LYS A 220 -11.96 11.96 -1.33
CA LYS A 220 -11.05 12.70 -2.22
C LYS A 220 -9.93 13.48 -1.50
N ILE A 221 -9.69 13.12 -0.24
CA ILE A 221 -8.63 13.68 0.60
C ILE A 221 -7.32 13.72 -0.17
N LEU A 222 -6.66 14.88 -0.15
CA LEU A 222 -5.35 15.06 -0.72
C LEU A 222 -4.52 15.93 0.20
N ILE A 223 -3.48 15.33 0.76
CA ILE A 223 -2.62 15.98 1.74
C ILE A 223 -1.19 15.83 1.25
N PRO A 224 -0.70 16.83 0.50
CA PRO A 224 0.71 16.94 0.17
C PRO A 224 1.57 16.96 1.42
N TYR A 225 2.78 16.42 1.32
CA TYR A 225 3.75 16.56 2.41
C TYR A 225 3.89 18.03 2.85
N GLY A 226 3.76 18.25 4.17
CA GLY A 226 3.92 19.56 4.80
C GLY A 226 2.68 20.45 4.78
N SER A 227 1.53 19.99 4.26
CA SER A 227 0.29 20.78 4.25
C SER A 227 -0.61 20.55 5.47
N ASP A 228 -0.39 19.49 6.25
CA ASP A 228 -1.22 19.15 7.41
C ASP A 228 -0.60 19.62 8.74
N THR A 229 -1.43 19.76 9.77
CA THR A 229 -1.00 20.12 11.13
C THR A 229 -1.85 19.38 12.17
N PRO A 230 -1.36 19.18 13.41
CA PRO A 230 -2.16 18.58 14.48
C PRO A 230 -3.49 19.30 14.72
N GLY A 231 -3.51 20.63 14.61
CA GLY A 231 -4.73 21.42 14.74
C GLY A 231 -5.76 21.11 13.64
N LEU A 232 -5.33 21.01 12.38
CA LEU A 232 -6.19 20.64 11.25
C LEU A 232 -6.68 19.18 11.32
N ILE A 233 -5.93 18.30 11.97
CA ILE A 233 -6.35 16.91 12.18
C ILE A 233 -7.46 16.85 13.23
N LYS A 234 -7.33 17.61 14.32
CA LYS A 234 -8.31 17.68 15.41
C LYS A 234 -9.63 18.36 15.04
N THR A 235 -9.79 18.94 13.84
CA THR A 235 -11.07 19.56 13.45
C THR A 235 -12.20 18.56 13.18
N LEU A 236 -11.86 17.28 12.98
CA LEU A 236 -12.86 16.20 12.84
C LEU A 236 -13.36 15.74 14.22
N ASP A 237 -12.45 15.58 15.17
CA ASP A 237 -12.71 15.27 16.57
C ASP A 237 -11.61 15.90 17.43
N GLU A 238 -11.99 16.83 18.32
CA GLU A 238 -11.06 17.57 19.18
C GLU A 238 -10.39 16.69 20.23
N SER A 239 -11.01 15.56 20.59
CA SER A 239 -10.50 14.60 21.57
C SER A 239 -9.43 13.66 21.01
N PHE A 240 -9.25 13.65 19.70
CA PHE A 240 -8.23 12.87 19.03
C PHE A 240 -6.83 13.42 19.36
N GLU A 241 -5.86 12.54 19.59
CA GLU A 241 -4.48 12.90 19.92
C GLU A 241 -3.50 12.49 18.79
N PRO A 242 -3.19 13.39 17.83
CA PRO A 242 -2.38 13.07 16.65
C PRO A 242 -0.99 12.53 16.93
N LEU A 243 -0.39 12.91 18.06
CA LEU A 243 0.99 12.53 18.38
C LEU A 243 1.12 11.09 18.89
N GLN A 244 0.01 10.45 19.28
CA GLN A 244 0.01 9.09 19.86
C GLN A 244 -0.13 7.99 18.80
N VAL A 245 -0.37 8.34 17.52
CA VAL A 245 -0.74 7.38 16.47
C VAL A 245 0.33 6.30 16.19
N LEU A 246 1.60 6.57 16.49
CA LEU A 246 2.68 5.60 16.32
C LEU A 246 2.91 4.73 17.56
N GLU A 247 2.21 4.98 18.67
CA GLU A 247 2.34 4.20 19.90
C GLU A 247 1.65 2.84 19.75
N GLN A 248 2.31 1.77 20.17
CA GLN A 248 1.76 0.41 20.08
C GLN A 248 0.39 0.29 20.75
N ILE A 249 0.22 0.94 21.90
CA ILE A 249 -1.03 0.97 22.66
C ILE A 249 -2.14 1.63 21.84
N PHE A 250 -1.85 2.73 21.14
CA PHE A 250 -2.85 3.36 20.26
C PHE A 250 -3.28 2.40 19.16
N ILE A 251 -2.33 1.70 18.54
CA ILE A 251 -2.60 0.79 17.41
C ILE A 251 -3.50 -0.37 17.87
N THR A 252 -3.08 -1.12 18.88
CA THR A 252 -3.78 -2.36 19.28
C THR A 252 -5.06 -2.07 20.06
N GLN A 253 -5.06 -1.11 20.99
CA GLN A 253 -6.17 -0.88 21.91
C GLN A 253 -7.14 0.22 21.46
N ARG A 254 -6.75 1.11 20.53
CA ARG A 254 -7.66 2.16 20.03
C ARG A 254 -8.00 1.95 18.56
N PHE A 255 -6.99 1.80 17.71
CA PHE A 255 -7.22 1.72 16.27
C PHE A 255 -7.88 0.39 15.87
N GLU A 256 -7.25 -0.73 16.22
CA GLU A 256 -7.74 -2.05 15.84
C GLU A 256 -9.05 -2.43 16.55
N GLU A 257 -9.29 -1.92 17.77
CA GLU A 257 -10.57 -2.12 18.46
C GLU A 257 -11.72 -1.31 17.85
N PHE A 258 -11.45 -0.06 17.44
CA PHE A 258 -12.49 0.84 16.94
C PHE A 258 -12.83 0.61 15.46
N ILE A 259 -11.86 0.22 14.64
CA ILE A 259 -12.09 -0.01 13.21
C ILE A 259 -12.73 -1.39 12.97
N PRO A 260 -13.89 -1.46 12.28
CA PRO A 260 -14.53 -2.74 11.98
C PRO A 260 -13.65 -3.66 11.11
N GLY A 261 -13.56 -4.93 11.49
CA GLY A 261 -12.86 -5.96 10.75
C GLY A 261 -12.70 -7.24 11.58
N GLU A 262 -12.56 -8.38 10.90
CA GLU A 262 -12.27 -9.66 11.54
C GLU A 262 -10.85 -9.62 12.14
N LYS A 263 -10.66 -10.29 13.28
CA LYS A 263 -9.31 -10.55 13.79
C LYS A 263 -8.63 -11.52 12.83
N LEU A 264 -7.37 -11.27 12.46
CA LEU A 264 -6.60 -12.25 11.71
C LEU A 264 -6.47 -13.50 12.59
N GLU A 265 -6.98 -14.63 12.10
CA GLU A 265 -6.76 -15.94 12.72
C GLU A 265 -5.24 -16.20 12.71
N GLY A 266 -4.60 -16.07 13.87
CA GLY A 266 -3.14 -16.18 14.02
C GLY A 266 -2.56 -15.53 15.27
N ASP A 267 -3.29 -14.59 15.91
CA ASP A 267 -2.81 -13.91 17.13
C ASP A 267 -3.39 -14.50 18.44
N GLN A 268 -4.23 -15.54 18.37
CA GLN A 268 -4.78 -16.20 19.57
C GLN A 268 -3.83 -17.23 20.22
N GLU A 269 -2.70 -17.57 19.60
CA GLU A 269 -1.78 -18.58 20.15
C GLU A 269 -0.71 -18.01 21.10
N LYS A 270 -0.75 -16.72 21.47
CA LYS A 270 0.28 -16.10 22.33
C LYS A 270 -0.22 -15.47 23.63
N GLU A 271 -1.52 -15.51 23.91
CA GLU A 271 -2.09 -14.94 25.14
C GLU A 271 -2.53 -15.99 26.18
N GLU A 272 -2.25 -17.29 25.96
CA GLU A 272 -2.55 -18.38 26.92
C GLU A 272 -1.30 -19.01 27.58
N GLU A 273 -0.14 -18.34 27.59
CA GLU A 273 1.05 -18.81 28.33
C GLU A 273 1.34 -17.96 29.58
N GLU A 274 0.34 -17.66 30.41
CA GLU A 274 0.56 -17.32 31.83
C GLU A 274 -0.63 -17.82 32.65
N GLU A 275 -0.55 -19.06 33.17
CA GLU A 275 -0.81 -19.42 34.59
C GLU A 275 -0.86 -20.95 34.81
N ASP A 276 -0.04 -21.37 35.78
CA ASP A 276 -0.05 -22.58 36.61
C ASP A 276 0.43 -23.96 36.11
N ASP A 277 1.59 -24.34 36.69
CA ASP A 277 2.02 -25.71 36.98
C ASP A 277 0.88 -26.53 37.61
N GLU A 278 0.42 -27.58 36.93
CA GLU A 278 0.02 -28.83 37.59
C GLU A 278 0.20 -30.02 36.62
N ASP A 279 0.97 -31.01 37.08
CA ASP A 279 1.19 -32.33 36.45
C ASP A 279 -0.13 -32.94 35.93
N VAL A 280 -0.33 -32.98 34.62
CA VAL A 280 -1.34 -33.86 34.02
C VAL A 280 -0.75 -34.64 32.86
N HIS A 281 -0.43 -35.90 33.15
CA HIS A 281 -0.30 -36.97 32.17
C HIS A 281 -1.57 -37.01 31.30
N TYR A 282 -1.48 -36.61 30.03
CA TYR A 282 -2.47 -36.98 29.02
C TYR A 282 -1.89 -38.00 28.06
N ASP A 283 -2.51 -39.17 28.12
CA ASP A 283 -2.31 -40.31 27.24
C ASP A 283 -2.48 -39.94 25.76
N ILE A 284 -1.60 -40.56 24.97
CA ILE A 284 -1.67 -40.68 23.53
C ILE A 284 -2.94 -41.48 23.19
N ASP A 285 -4.00 -40.80 22.76
CA ASP A 285 -5.10 -41.40 22.00
C ASP A 285 -5.86 -40.30 21.21
N HIS A 286 -5.38 -40.00 20.00
CA HIS A 286 -6.14 -39.24 19.01
C HIS A 286 -7.02 -40.20 18.19
N PRO A 287 -8.36 -40.11 18.23
CA PRO A 287 -9.24 -40.96 17.45
C PRO A 287 -9.59 -40.34 16.10
N TYR A 288 -8.66 -39.68 15.40
CA TYR A 288 -8.90 -39.17 14.04
C TYR A 288 -7.60 -39.11 13.21
N SER A 289 -7.11 -40.27 12.78
CA SER A 289 -6.22 -40.35 11.62
C SER A 289 -7.09 -40.51 10.36
N VAL A 290 -7.54 -39.40 9.78
CA VAL A 290 -8.14 -39.45 8.45
C VAL A 290 -7.01 -39.72 7.46
N ASP A 291 -6.99 -40.92 6.88
CA ASP A 291 -6.06 -41.25 5.80
C ASP A 291 -6.49 -40.51 4.53
N ILE A 292 -5.87 -39.34 4.32
CA ILE A 292 -6.11 -38.43 3.20
C ILE A 292 -5.99 -39.16 1.85
N GLN A 293 -5.16 -40.21 1.75
CA GLN A 293 -5.01 -40.96 0.51
C GLN A 293 -6.25 -41.80 0.19
N GLN A 294 -6.91 -42.36 1.20
CA GLN A 294 -8.12 -43.14 1.02
C GLN A 294 -9.32 -42.25 0.66
N GLU A 295 -9.38 -41.05 1.24
CA GLU A 295 -10.43 -40.08 0.94
C GLU A 295 -10.30 -39.49 -0.48
N LEU A 296 -9.07 -39.21 -0.93
CA LEU A 296 -8.78 -38.79 -2.30
C LEU A 296 -9.10 -39.89 -3.32
N SER A 297 -8.81 -41.15 -3.01
CA SER A 297 -9.16 -42.29 -3.87
C SER A 297 -10.68 -42.41 -4.05
N ASN A 298 -11.45 -42.26 -2.97
CA ASN A 298 -12.91 -42.32 -3.01
C ASN A 298 -13.55 -41.16 -3.80
N LEU A 299 -12.96 -39.96 -3.74
CA LEU A 299 -13.40 -38.82 -4.55
C LEU A 299 -13.15 -39.05 -6.04
N TYR A 300 -12.01 -39.66 -6.40
CA TYR A 300 -11.67 -39.96 -7.79
C TYR A 300 -12.61 -40.99 -8.41
N GLU A 301 -12.97 -42.06 -7.68
CA GLU A 301 -13.94 -43.05 -8.18
C GLU A 301 -15.35 -42.47 -8.37
N LYS A 302 -15.80 -41.62 -7.43
CA LYS A 302 -17.09 -40.90 -7.56
C LYS A 302 -17.10 -39.95 -8.75
N GLY A 303 -15.98 -39.31 -9.06
CA GLY A 303 -15.82 -38.47 -10.26
C GLY A 303 -15.92 -39.30 -11.54
N LYS A 304 -15.32 -40.50 -11.57
CA LYS A 304 -15.32 -41.39 -12.73
C LYS A 304 -16.72 -41.96 -13.04
N GLN A 305 -17.54 -42.24 -12.02
CA GLN A 305 -18.93 -42.70 -12.21
C GLN A 305 -19.84 -41.60 -12.82
N ARG A 306 -19.58 -40.32 -12.57
CA ARG A 306 -20.37 -39.20 -13.12
C ARG A 306 -20.15 -38.93 -14.62
N PHE A 307 -19.09 -39.46 -15.22
CA PHE A 307 -18.82 -39.30 -16.67
C PHE A 307 -19.36 -40.45 -17.55
N THR A 308 -20.01 -41.47 -16.97
CA THR A 308 -20.50 -42.64 -17.72
C THR A 308 -22.03 -42.67 -17.96
N ILE A 309 -22.77 -41.60 -17.62
CA ILE A 309 -24.25 -41.59 -17.70
C ILE A 309 -24.81 -40.76 -18.88
N ASN A 310 -23.97 -40.12 -19.70
CA ASN A 310 -24.44 -39.42 -20.91
C ASN A 310 -23.93 -40.08 -22.21
N THR A 311 -24.30 -41.34 -22.44
CA THR A 311 -24.22 -41.97 -23.77
C THR A 311 -25.17 -43.18 -23.85
N VAL A 312 -26.47 -42.92 -24.04
CA VAL A 312 -27.39 -43.73 -24.87
C VAL A 312 -28.41 -42.77 -25.48
#